data_AF-A0A969XQU5-F1
#
_entry.id   AF-A0A969XQU5-F1
#
_cell.length_a   1.000
_cell.length_b   1.000
_cell.length_c   1.000
_cell.angle_alpha   90.00
_cell.angle_beta   90.00
_cell.angle_gamma   90.00
#
_symmetry.space_group_name_H-M   'P 1'
#
loop_
_entity.id
_entity.type
_entity.pdbx_description
1 polymer ?
#
loop_
_entity_poly.entity_id
_entity_poly.type
_entity_poly.pdbx_seq_one_letter_code
_entity_poly.pdbx_strand_id
1 'polypeptide(L)'
;MGLRGDLGELALPDLVEMTSVGNKTGRLVLYDEEDAVAGVLTFRAGRLVGARSGELTAERAFYALLGLRTGSFDFDPTAELEDDEVDLPTGSLLIEGMRRLDETYSLRRQLPAPALVRYVGGLSDDPLEMRVLGYIGPGARTVGDVVEAVLVAGDADEYDALHTLRHLVDVGMVRLEPASGEEPDPDAGGPPQPELER
;
A
#
# COMPACT_ATOMS: atom_id res chain seq x y z
N MET A 1 -19.64 -6.51 23.69
CA MET A 1 -19.01 -5.19 23.81
C MET A 1 -18.10 -5.04 22.60
N GLY A 2 -18.31 -4.03 21.77
CA GLY A 2 -17.44 -3.78 20.62
C GLY A 2 -16.04 -3.36 21.06
N LEU A 3 -15.06 -3.53 20.19
CA LEU A 3 -13.67 -3.12 20.43
C LEU A 3 -13.32 -2.00 19.44
N ARG A 4 -12.98 -0.82 19.94
CA ARG A 4 -12.54 0.33 19.14
C ARG A 4 -11.16 0.77 19.57
N GLY A 5 -10.39 1.31 18.63
CA GLY A 5 -9.04 1.82 18.90
C GLY A 5 -8.39 2.45 17.67
N ASP A 6 -7.10 2.72 17.81
CA ASP A 6 -6.25 3.37 16.81
C ASP A 6 -5.30 2.35 16.16
N LEU A 7 -5.13 2.43 14.84
CA LEU A 7 -4.27 1.51 14.08
C LEU A 7 -2.78 1.78 14.28
N GLY A 8 -2.41 2.97 14.71
CA GLY A 8 -1.05 3.31 15.13
C GLY A 8 -0.68 2.76 16.51
N GLU A 9 -1.67 2.47 17.36
CA GLU A 9 -1.45 1.78 18.65
C GLU A 9 -1.49 0.26 18.51
N LEU A 10 -2.37 -0.26 17.65
CA LEU A 10 -2.54 -1.69 17.42
C LEU A 10 -2.69 -1.98 15.92
N ALA A 11 -1.64 -2.58 15.35
CA ALA A 11 -1.57 -2.83 13.92
C ALA A 11 -2.61 -3.87 13.47
N LEU A 12 -3.06 -3.75 12.21
CA LEU A 12 -4.06 -4.66 11.64
C LEU A 12 -3.67 -6.16 11.69
N PRO A 13 -2.41 -6.58 11.42
CA PRO A 13 -2.01 -7.97 11.59
C PRO A 13 -2.31 -8.52 12.99
N ASP A 14 -2.01 -7.72 14.03
CA ASP A 14 -2.22 -8.10 15.42
C ASP A 14 -3.72 -8.19 15.74
N LEU A 15 -4.53 -7.26 15.24
CA LEU A 15 -5.99 -7.31 15.36
C LEU A 15 -6.59 -8.58 14.76
N VAL A 16 -6.12 -8.96 13.57
CA VAL A 16 -6.56 -10.16 12.85
C VAL A 16 -6.17 -11.41 13.65
N GLU A 17 -4.94 -11.47 14.15
CA GLU A 17 -4.45 -12.59 14.98
C GLU A 17 -5.25 -12.71 16.29
N MET A 18 -5.43 -11.60 17.02
CA MET A 18 -6.22 -11.56 18.26
C MET A 18 -7.67 -11.99 18.04
N THR A 19 -8.27 -11.59 16.92
CA THR A 19 -9.64 -11.96 16.55
C THR A 19 -9.73 -13.45 16.22
N SER A 20 -8.69 -13.98 15.55
CA SER A 20 -8.60 -15.39 15.20
C SER A 20 -8.43 -16.29 16.42
N VAL A 21 -7.42 -16.02 17.25
CA VAL A 21 -7.14 -16.77 18.49
C VAL A 21 -8.30 -16.67 19.48
N GLY A 22 -8.96 -15.51 19.55
CA GLY A 22 -10.13 -15.28 20.39
C GLY A 22 -11.42 -15.96 19.90
N ASN A 23 -11.40 -16.68 18.76
CA ASN A 23 -12.58 -17.26 18.11
C ASN A 23 -13.73 -16.26 17.94
N LYS A 24 -13.41 -14.99 17.67
CA LYS A 24 -14.43 -13.94 17.60
C LYS A 24 -15.24 -14.04 16.31
N THR A 25 -16.50 -13.64 16.41
CA THR A 25 -17.43 -13.49 15.28
C THR A 25 -17.88 -12.04 15.25
N GLY A 26 -17.90 -11.42 14.07
CA GLY A 26 -18.29 -10.03 13.90
C GLY A 26 -17.62 -9.36 12.71
N ARG A 27 -17.85 -8.06 12.60
CA ARG A 27 -17.29 -7.22 11.53
C ARG A 27 -16.28 -6.24 12.11
N LEU A 28 -15.09 -6.19 11.53
CA LEU A 28 -14.07 -5.18 11.80
C LEU A 28 -14.14 -4.14 10.69
N VAL A 29 -14.52 -2.91 11.02
CA VAL A 29 -14.50 -1.77 10.10
C VAL A 29 -13.21 -0.99 10.35
N LEU A 30 -12.54 -0.62 9.28
CA LEU A 30 -11.30 0.15 9.28
C LEU A 30 -11.58 1.52 8.66
N TYR A 31 -11.05 2.55 9.31
CA TYR A 31 -11.17 3.94 8.89
C TYR A 31 -9.78 4.52 8.68
N ASP A 32 -9.62 5.36 7.66
CA ASP A 32 -8.40 6.12 7.44
C ASP A 32 -8.30 7.34 8.38
N GLU A 33 -7.28 8.18 8.19
CA GLU A 33 -7.06 9.39 9.00
C GLU A 33 -8.10 10.50 8.77
N GLU A 34 -8.87 10.41 7.69
CA GLU A 34 -9.96 11.35 7.36
C GLU A 34 -11.33 10.82 7.84
N ASP A 35 -11.33 9.78 8.68
CA ASP A 35 -12.51 9.06 9.16
C ASP A 35 -13.37 8.42 8.04
N ALA A 36 -12.82 8.26 6.83
CA ALA A 36 -13.49 7.56 5.74
C ALA A 36 -13.28 6.05 5.87
N VAL A 37 -14.26 5.26 5.41
CA VAL A 37 -14.19 3.80 5.50
C VAL A 37 -13.15 3.28 4.51
N ALA A 38 -12.00 2.84 5.03
CA ALA A 38 -10.93 2.23 4.24
C ALA A 38 -11.28 0.78 3.84
N GLY A 39 -11.99 0.05 4.71
CA GLY A 39 -12.49 -1.27 4.38
C GLY A 39 -13.09 -2.04 5.55
N VAL A 40 -13.41 -3.29 5.27
CA VAL A 40 -14.17 -4.16 6.17
C VAL A 40 -13.61 -5.58 6.13
N LEU A 41 -13.33 -6.14 7.29
CA LEU A 41 -13.03 -7.57 7.48
C LEU A 41 -14.17 -8.23 8.23
N THR A 42 -14.53 -9.45 7.83
CA THR A 42 -15.61 -10.22 8.46
C THR A 42 -15.06 -11.51 9.03
N PHE A 43 -15.41 -11.80 10.28
CA PHE A 43 -14.92 -12.95 11.02
C PHE A 43 -16.07 -13.83 11.50
N ARG A 44 -15.87 -15.15 11.43
CA ARG A 44 -16.79 -16.15 11.97
C ARG A 44 -16.01 -17.22 12.72
N ALA A 45 -16.21 -17.31 14.03
CA ALA A 45 -15.50 -18.22 14.92
C ALA A 45 -13.96 -18.16 14.72
N GLY A 46 -13.41 -16.95 14.63
CA GLY A 46 -11.98 -16.71 14.43
C GLY A 46 -11.47 -16.91 13.00
N ARG A 47 -12.29 -17.40 12.07
CA ARG A 47 -11.92 -17.46 10.64
C ARG A 47 -12.23 -16.15 9.95
N LEU A 48 -11.31 -15.69 9.10
CA LEU A 48 -11.58 -14.58 8.21
C LEU A 48 -12.43 -15.11 7.06
N VAL A 49 -13.67 -14.62 6.94
CA VAL A 49 -14.65 -15.12 5.97
C VAL A 49 -15.00 -14.09 4.89
N GLY A 50 -14.44 -12.89 5.00
CA GLY A 50 -14.67 -11.81 4.05
C GLY A 50 -13.71 -10.65 4.28
N ALA A 51 -13.31 -10.01 3.19
CA ALA A 51 -12.49 -8.80 3.18
C ALA A 51 -12.92 -7.93 2.00
N ARG A 52 -13.10 -6.63 2.23
CA ARG A 52 -13.48 -5.64 1.21
C ARG A 52 -12.73 -4.32 1.45
N SER A 53 -12.25 -3.68 0.39
CA SER A 53 -11.65 -2.34 0.42
C SER A 53 -11.88 -1.68 -0.93
N GLY A 54 -12.75 -0.66 -0.98
CA GLY A 54 -13.27 -0.16 -2.26
C GLY A 54 -13.86 -1.29 -3.12
N GLU A 55 -13.36 -1.43 -4.34
CA GLU A 55 -13.73 -2.49 -5.28
C GLU A 55 -12.95 -3.81 -5.06
N LEU A 56 -11.88 -3.80 -4.26
CA LEU A 56 -11.12 -5.01 -3.95
C LEU A 56 -11.91 -5.91 -3.01
N THR A 57 -11.79 -7.22 -3.23
CA THR A 57 -12.42 -8.25 -2.40
C THR A 57 -11.42 -9.37 -2.03
N ALA A 58 -11.79 -10.17 -1.04
CA ALA A 58 -11.04 -11.36 -0.60
C ALA A 58 -9.56 -11.05 -0.30
N GLU A 59 -8.64 -11.86 -0.80
CA GLU A 59 -7.21 -11.77 -0.49
C GLU A 59 -6.62 -10.40 -0.86
N ARG A 60 -7.00 -9.83 -2.00
CA ARG A 60 -6.49 -8.53 -2.46
C ARG A 60 -6.94 -7.39 -1.56
N ALA A 61 -8.20 -7.40 -1.13
CA ALA A 61 -8.68 -6.43 -0.15
C ALA A 61 -7.92 -6.55 1.17
N PHE A 62 -7.69 -7.79 1.62
CA PHE A 62 -6.94 -8.03 2.84
C PHE A 62 -5.51 -7.46 2.73
N TYR A 63 -4.79 -7.73 1.63
CA TYR A 63 -3.45 -7.22 1.42
C TYR A 63 -3.39 -5.69 1.31
N ALA A 64 -4.35 -5.06 0.62
CA ALA A 64 -4.45 -3.61 0.55
C ALA A 64 -4.63 -2.98 1.94
N LEU A 65 -5.52 -3.55 2.76
CA LEU A 65 -5.81 -3.04 4.11
C LEU A 65 -4.63 -3.20 5.08
N LEU A 66 -3.77 -4.21 4.90
CA LEU A 66 -2.55 -4.35 5.70
C LEU A 66 -1.60 -3.16 5.54
N GLY A 67 -1.69 -2.41 4.44
CA GLY A 67 -0.91 -1.20 4.21
C GLY A 67 -1.35 0.00 5.08
N LEU A 68 -2.54 -0.07 5.69
CA LEU A 68 -3.08 1.01 6.52
C LEU A 68 -2.34 1.06 7.86
N ARG A 69 -1.58 2.15 8.08
CA ARG A 69 -0.74 2.33 9.27
C ARG A 69 -1.30 3.30 10.31
N THR A 70 -2.26 4.10 9.90
CA THR A 70 -2.86 5.19 10.66
C THR A 70 -4.37 5.16 10.43
N GLY A 71 -5.13 5.82 11.30
CA GLY A 71 -6.59 5.77 11.32
C GLY A 71 -7.12 4.92 12.47
N SER A 72 -8.40 4.53 12.39
CA SER A 72 -9.09 3.88 13.50
C SER A 72 -9.79 2.59 13.08
N PHE A 73 -10.19 1.79 14.07
CA PHE A 73 -10.93 0.56 13.83
C PHE A 73 -12.12 0.40 14.78
N ASP A 74 -13.14 -0.32 14.32
CA ASP A 74 -14.31 -0.69 15.12
C ASP A 74 -14.72 -2.14 14.86
N PHE A 75 -14.63 -2.98 15.89
CA PHE A 75 -15.13 -4.35 15.86
C PHE A 75 -16.53 -4.43 16.45
N ASP A 76 -17.49 -4.75 15.60
CA ASP A 76 -18.88 -5.00 15.95
C ASP A 76 -19.17 -6.52 16.01
N PRO A 77 -19.29 -7.11 17.22
CA PRO A 77 -19.63 -8.52 17.39
C PRO A 77 -21.10 -8.84 17.11
N THR A 78 -21.94 -7.82 16.92
CA THR A 78 -23.39 -7.95 16.69
C THR A 78 -23.80 -7.71 15.24
N ALA A 79 -22.83 -7.42 14.37
CA ALA A 79 -23.07 -7.24 12.96
C ALA A 79 -23.74 -8.49 12.35
N GLU A 80 -24.82 -8.27 11.61
CA GLU A 80 -25.38 -9.30 10.73
C GLU A 80 -24.34 -9.62 9.64
N LEU A 81 -24.02 -10.90 9.52
CA LEU A 81 -23.03 -11.40 8.57
C LEU A 81 -23.75 -11.98 7.36
N GLU A 82 -23.29 -11.62 6.17
CA GLU A 82 -23.77 -12.22 4.92
C GLU A 82 -23.37 -13.70 4.85
N ASP A 83 -24.19 -14.50 4.15
CA ASP A 83 -23.98 -15.95 3.96
C ASP A 83 -22.92 -16.26 2.88
N ASP A 84 -22.40 -15.25 2.19
CA ASP A 84 -21.31 -15.38 1.21
C ASP A 84 -19.98 -15.59 1.95
N GLU A 85 -19.83 -16.78 2.54
CA GLU A 85 -18.63 -17.19 3.26
C GLU A 85 -17.55 -17.66 2.28
N VAL A 86 -16.44 -16.92 2.21
CA VAL A 86 -15.20 -17.42 1.61
C VAL A 86 -14.23 -17.65 2.76
N ASP A 87 -13.95 -18.90 3.09
CA ASP A 87 -12.95 -19.23 4.11
C ASP A 87 -11.56 -18.82 3.61
N LEU A 88 -11.09 -17.67 4.09
CA LEU A 88 -9.80 -17.13 3.74
C LEU A 88 -8.77 -17.71 4.72
N PRO A 89 -7.66 -18.31 4.23
CA PRO A 89 -6.69 -18.98 5.10
C PRO A 89 -5.87 -17.94 5.88
N THR A 90 -6.41 -17.43 6.98
CA THR A 90 -5.90 -16.28 7.75
C THR A 90 -4.39 -16.35 7.98
N GLY A 91 -3.87 -17.50 8.43
CA GLY A 91 -2.43 -17.65 8.68
C GLY A 91 -1.58 -17.54 7.41
N SER A 92 -2.03 -18.11 6.28
CA SER A 92 -1.32 -17.98 5.00
C SER A 92 -1.39 -16.56 4.46
N LEU A 93 -2.55 -15.91 4.62
CA LEU A 93 -2.72 -14.50 4.25
C LEU A 93 -1.84 -13.57 5.05
N LEU A 94 -1.70 -13.79 6.37
CA LEU A 94 -0.81 -12.98 7.20
C LEU A 94 0.65 -13.15 6.77
N ILE A 95 1.12 -14.38 6.52
CA ILE A 95 2.50 -14.62 6.06
C ILE A 95 2.78 -13.91 4.73
N GLU A 96 1.91 -14.10 3.73
CA GLU A 96 2.07 -13.45 2.43
C GLU A 96 1.90 -11.93 2.52
N GLY A 97 0.94 -11.46 3.32
CA GLY A 97 0.69 -10.05 3.55
C GLY A 97 1.89 -9.34 4.17
N MET A 98 2.52 -9.93 5.18
CA MET A 98 3.74 -9.40 5.78
C MET A 98 4.90 -9.38 4.77
N ARG A 99 5.06 -10.43 3.95
CA ARG A 99 6.04 -10.46 2.86
C ARG A 99 5.83 -9.31 1.87
N ARG A 100 4.57 -9.09 1.46
CA ARG A 100 4.19 -8.00 0.55
C ARG A 100 4.45 -6.63 1.16
N LEU A 101 4.14 -6.43 2.45
CA LEU A 101 4.41 -5.17 3.14
C LEU A 101 5.92 -4.84 3.16
N ASP A 102 6.75 -5.81 3.52
CA ASP A 102 8.21 -5.65 3.53
C ASP A 102 8.75 -5.29 2.13
N GLU A 103 8.25 -5.98 1.12
CA GLU A 103 8.59 -5.72 -0.28
C GLU A 103 8.12 -4.34 -0.74
N THR A 104 6.89 -3.93 -0.40
CA THR A 104 6.37 -2.57 -0.64
C THR A 104 7.28 -1.51 -0.02
N TYR A 105 7.77 -1.71 1.21
CA TYR A 105 8.74 -0.77 1.81
C TYR A 105 10.06 -0.72 1.06
N SER A 106 10.53 -1.86 0.55
CA SER A 106 11.73 -1.92 -0.29
C SER A 106 11.52 -1.20 -1.62
N LEU A 107 10.37 -1.41 -2.26
CA LEU A 107 10.00 -0.79 -3.52
C LEU A 107 9.85 0.73 -3.38
N ARG A 108 9.22 1.21 -2.30
CA ARG A 108 9.12 2.65 -1.98
C ARG A 108 10.48 3.34 -1.86
N ARG A 109 11.50 2.65 -1.34
CA ARG A 109 12.88 3.20 -1.28
C ARG A 109 13.54 3.27 -2.65
N GLN A 110 13.19 2.35 -3.55
CA GLN A 110 13.73 2.29 -4.91
C GLN A 110 12.96 3.19 -5.90
N LEU A 111 11.69 3.45 -5.60
CA LEU A 111 10.76 4.29 -6.35
C LEU A 111 10.23 5.39 -5.42
N PRO A 112 11.10 6.29 -4.92
CA PRO A 112 10.67 7.33 -3.98
C PRO A 112 9.75 8.32 -4.68
N ALA A 113 8.62 8.68 -4.08
CA ALA A 113 7.91 9.90 -4.48
C ALA A 113 8.65 11.12 -3.87
N PRO A 114 8.80 12.25 -4.58
CA PRO A 114 8.14 12.60 -5.84
C PRO A 114 8.97 12.31 -7.11
N ALA A 115 9.88 11.32 -7.12
CA ALA A 115 10.67 11.01 -8.31
C ALA A 115 9.77 10.75 -9.53
N LEU A 116 10.30 11.10 -10.70
CA LEU A 116 9.58 11.05 -11.96
C LEU A 116 9.84 9.73 -12.67
N VAL A 117 8.81 9.16 -13.27
CA VAL A 117 8.89 8.04 -14.19
C VAL A 117 8.59 8.52 -15.60
N ARG A 118 9.49 8.22 -16.54
CA ARG A 118 9.37 8.57 -17.96
C ARG A 118 9.32 7.31 -18.80
N TYR A 119 8.34 7.23 -19.68
CA TYR A 119 8.28 6.17 -20.69
C TYR A 119 9.39 6.36 -21.74
N VAL A 120 10.16 5.30 -21.98
CA VAL A 120 11.31 5.29 -22.89
C VAL A 120 10.99 4.58 -24.20
N GLY A 121 10.11 3.58 -24.17
CA GLY A 121 9.73 2.78 -25.33
C GLY A 121 9.41 1.34 -24.94
N GLY A 122 8.96 0.55 -25.91
CA GLY A 122 8.59 -0.86 -25.72
C GLY A 122 7.08 -1.06 -25.59
N LEU A 123 6.66 -2.31 -25.72
CA LEU A 123 5.26 -2.72 -25.63
C LEU A 123 5.17 -3.89 -24.65
N SER A 124 4.05 -3.96 -23.93
CA SER A 124 3.71 -5.08 -23.07
C SER A 124 2.32 -5.58 -23.43
N ASP A 125 2.12 -6.89 -23.28
CA ASP A 125 0.81 -7.54 -23.40
C ASP A 125 0.14 -7.72 -22.02
N ASP A 126 0.84 -7.41 -20.92
CA ASP A 126 0.27 -7.46 -19.58
C ASP A 126 -0.71 -6.29 -19.34
N PRO A 127 -1.97 -6.55 -18.92
CA PRO A 127 -2.98 -5.51 -18.75
C PRO A 127 -2.64 -4.43 -17.72
N LEU A 128 -1.93 -4.79 -16.64
CA LEU A 128 -1.56 -3.83 -15.60
C LEU A 128 -0.38 -2.98 -16.07
N GLU A 129 0.63 -3.57 -16.70
CA GLU A 129 1.74 -2.84 -17.31
C GLU A 129 1.26 -1.86 -18.37
N MET A 130 0.39 -2.28 -19.30
CA MET A 130 -0.19 -1.39 -20.32
C MET A 130 -0.89 -0.19 -19.70
N ARG A 131 -1.58 -0.41 -18.57
CA ARG A 131 -2.29 0.65 -17.84
C ARG A 131 -1.33 1.61 -17.15
N VAL A 132 -0.32 1.09 -16.46
CA VAL A 132 0.75 1.89 -15.85
C VAL A 132 1.45 2.75 -16.90
N LEU A 133 1.82 2.17 -18.04
CA LEU A 133 2.40 2.88 -19.18
C LEU A 133 1.44 3.95 -19.73
N GLY A 134 0.15 3.64 -19.81
CA GLY A 134 -0.90 4.59 -20.20
C GLY A 134 -1.02 5.78 -19.25
N TYR A 135 -0.91 5.57 -17.93
CA TYR A 135 -0.93 6.65 -16.94
C TYR A 135 0.32 7.54 -17.00
N ILE A 136 1.49 6.96 -17.29
CA ILE A 136 2.73 7.72 -17.51
C ILE A 136 2.58 8.62 -18.75
N GLY A 137 2.05 8.06 -19.84
CA GLY A 137 1.86 8.76 -21.10
C GLY A 137 3.18 9.16 -21.79
N PRO A 138 3.15 10.10 -22.76
CA PRO A 138 4.35 10.51 -23.50
C PRO A 138 5.32 11.38 -22.69
N GLY A 139 4.94 11.78 -21.46
CA GLY A 139 5.70 12.68 -20.61
C GLY A 139 6.44 11.96 -19.48
N ALA A 140 6.54 12.67 -18.35
CA ALA A 140 6.94 12.08 -17.09
C ALA A 140 5.86 12.36 -16.05
N ARG A 141 5.67 11.43 -15.12
CA ARG A 141 4.72 11.54 -14.00
C ARG A 141 5.42 11.19 -12.71
N THR A 142 4.95 11.68 -11.57
CA THR A 142 5.55 11.27 -10.30
C THR A 142 5.19 9.80 -10.04
N VAL A 143 6.06 9.07 -9.33
CA VAL A 143 5.73 7.72 -8.84
C VAL A 143 4.41 7.74 -8.07
N GLY A 144 4.20 8.77 -7.24
CA GLY A 144 2.98 8.96 -6.46
C GLY A 144 1.73 9.02 -7.35
N ASP A 145 1.71 9.88 -8.36
CA ASP A 145 0.56 10.04 -9.26
C ASP A 145 0.23 8.75 -10.01
N VAL A 146 1.25 7.98 -10.40
CA VAL A 146 1.04 6.72 -11.13
C VAL A 146 0.48 5.65 -10.21
N VAL A 147 1.02 5.53 -8.98
CA VAL A 147 0.48 4.62 -7.98
C VAL A 147 -0.97 4.99 -7.66
N GLU A 148 -1.25 6.25 -7.36
CA GLU A 148 -2.61 6.73 -7.08
C GLU A 148 -3.58 6.40 -8.23
N ALA A 149 -3.19 6.66 -9.48
CA ALA A 149 -4.03 6.36 -10.63
C ALA A 149 -4.35 4.86 -10.78
N VAL A 150 -3.39 3.97 -10.44
CA VAL A 150 -3.61 2.52 -10.43
C VAL A 150 -4.59 2.12 -9.33
N LEU A 151 -4.45 2.68 -8.12
CA LEU A 151 -5.33 2.40 -6.99
C LEU A 151 -6.78 2.82 -7.26
N VAL A 152 -6.97 3.97 -7.93
CA VAL A 152 -8.30 4.48 -8.32
C VAL A 152 -9.04 3.54 -9.28
N ALA A 153 -8.32 2.72 -10.05
CA ALA A 153 -8.96 1.72 -10.93
C ALA A 153 -9.64 0.58 -10.14
N GLY A 154 -9.28 0.38 -8.87
CA GLY A 154 -9.99 -0.49 -7.93
C GLY A 154 -9.70 -2.00 -8.08
N ASP A 155 -8.87 -2.41 -9.03
CA ASP A 155 -8.52 -3.81 -9.29
C ASP A 155 -7.04 -4.12 -9.04
N ALA A 156 -6.30 -3.21 -8.41
CA ALA A 156 -4.89 -3.35 -8.04
C ALA A 156 -4.61 -2.58 -6.75
N ASP A 157 -3.71 -3.11 -5.93
CA ASP A 157 -3.25 -2.47 -4.70
C ASP A 157 -1.88 -1.78 -4.90
N GLU A 158 -1.37 -1.15 -3.83
CA GLU A 158 -0.09 -0.46 -3.87
C GLU A 158 1.08 -1.39 -4.21
N TYR A 159 1.06 -2.62 -3.71
CA TYR A 159 2.09 -3.61 -3.99
C TYR A 159 2.12 -3.91 -5.49
N ASP A 160 0.96 -4.18 -6.09
CA ASP A 160 0.82 -4.44 -7.52
C ASP A 160 1.36 -3.25 -8.35
N ALA A 161 1.01 -2.02 -7.97
CA ALA A 161 1.42 -0.81 -8.68
C ALA A 161 2.95 -0.59 -8.64
N LEU A 162 3.55 -0.66 -7.44
CA LEU A 162 4.98 -0.45 -7.26
C LEU A 162 5.81 -1.58 -7.87
N HIS A 163 5.37 -2.82 -7.72
CA HIS A 163 6.05 -3.98 -8.30
C HIS A 163 6.04 -3.88 -9.83
N THR A 164 4.90 -3.52 -10.43
CA THR A 164 4.79 -3.29 -11.88
C THR A 164 5.70 -2.16 -12.35
N LEU A 165 5.70 -1.02 -11.65
CA LEU A 165 6.60 0.09 -11.97
C LEU A 165 8.07 -0.33 -11.88
N ARG A 166 8.46 -1.09 -10.85
CA ARG A 166 9.82 -1.59 -10.69
C ARG A 166 10.21 -2.52 -11.83
N HIS A 167 9.32 -3.45 -12.19
CA HIS A 167 9.52 -4.33 -13.32
C HIS A 167 9.76 -3.57 -14.61
N LEU A 168 8.93 -2.56 -14.91
CA LEU A 168 9.06 -1.71 -16.10
C LEU A 168 10.38 -0.91 -16.14
N VAL A 169 10.90 -0.53 -14.97
CA VAL A 169 12.24 0.06 -14.86
C VAL A 169 13.33 -0.97 -15.16
N ASP A 170 13.21 -2.18 -14.63
CA ASP A 170 14.20 -3.25 -14.80
C ASP A 170 14.29 -3.74 -16.25
N VAL A 171 13.16 -3.81 -16.96
CA VAL A 171 13.15 -4.14 -18.40
C VAL A 171 13.45 -2.95 -19.31
N GLY A 172 13.66 -1.75 -18.74
CA GLY A 172 14.07 -0.55 -19.46
C GLY A 172 12.97 0.15 -20.27
N MET A 173 11.70 -0.20 -20.04
CA MET A 173 10.56 0.50 -20.68
C MET A 173 10.30 1.86 -20.05
N VAL A 174 10.66 2.01 -18.77
CA VAL A 174 10.52 3.24 -17.99
C VAL A 174 11.87 3.62 -17.39
N ARG A 175 12.16 4.92 -17.31
CA ARG A 175 13.32 5.45 -16.59
C ARG A 175 12.85 6.27 -15.39
N LEU A 176 13.51 6.05 -14.26
CA LEU A 176 13.37 6.87 -13.07
C LEU A 176 14.29 8.10 -13.18
N GLU A 177 13.74 9.28 -12.98
CA GLU A 177 14.42 10.57 -12.95
C GLU A 177 14.20 11.19 -11.55
N PRO A 178 15.22 11.77 -10.91
CA PRO A 178 14.99 12.52 -9.67
C PRO A 178 14.00 13.65 -9.93
N ALA A 179 13.15 13.97 -8.95
CA ALA A 179 12.33 15.17 -9.04
C ALA A 179 13.28 16.37 -9.12
N SER A 180 13.28 17.10 -10.23
CA SER A 180 14.14 18.26 -10.43
C SER A 180 13.97 19.24 -9.25
N GLY A 181 15.00 19.39 -8.40
CA GLY A 181 14.91 20.25 -7.21
C GLY A 181 16.00 20.10 -6.14
N GLU A 182 16.78 19.01 -6.12
CA GLU A 182 18.02 18.96 -5.35
C GLU A 182 19.21 19.06 -6.32
N GLU A 183 19.57 20.28 -6.68
CA GLU A 183 20.98 20.53 -6.98
C GLU A 183 21.74 20.20 -5.69
N PRO A 184 22.73 19.28 -5.70
CA PRO A 184 23.62 19.14 -4.55
C PRO A 184 24.26 20.52 -4.33
N ASP A 185 24.03 21.11 -3.15
CA ASP A 185 24.59 22.41 -2.79
C ASP A 185 26.11 22.40 -3.06
N PRO A 186 26.60 23.14 -4.07
CA PRO A 186 28.02 23.15 -4.40
C PRO A 186 28.86 23.86 -3.32
N ASP A 187 28.23 24.47 -2.30
CA ASP A 187 28.90 25.25 -1.25
C ASP A 187 29.05 24.50 0.10
N ALA A 188 28.61 23.24 0.19
CA ALA A 188 28.84 22.38 1.37
C ALA A 188 30.32 21.92 1.53
N GLY A 189 31.26 22.54 0.81
CA GLY A 189 32.68 22.16 0.74
C GLY A 189 33.66 23.35 0.75
N GLY A 190 33.37 24.44 1.47
CA GLY A 190 34.35 25.50 1.72
C GLY A 190 35.26 25.16 2.92
N PRO A 191 36.60 25.05 2.77
CA PRO A 191 37.49 24.84 3.93
C PRO A 191 37.51 26.08 4.84
N PRO A 192 37.71 25.91 6.16
CA PRO A 192 37.72 27.02 7.10
C PRO A 192 38.88 27.99 6.79
N GLN A 193 38.56 29.28 6.65
CA GLN A 193 39.57 30.33 6.55
C GLN A 193 40.30 30.47 7.89
N PRO A 194 41.64 30.60 7.89
CA PRO A 194 42.39 30.81 9.13
C PRO A 194 42.15 32.23 9.68
N GLU A 195 41.87 32.33 10.97
CA GLU A 195 41.83 33.59 11.71
C GLU A 195 43.19 34.31 11.60
N LEU A 196 43.17 35.52 11.05
CA LEU A 196 44.31 36.44 11.09
C LEU A 196 44.31 37.19 12.42
N GLU A 197 45.32 36.89 13.24
CA GLU A 197 45.70 37.64 14.44
C GLU A 197 45.79 39.15 14.16
N ARG A 198 45.13 39.96 15.00
CA ARG A 198 45.57 41.30 15.42
C ARG A 198 45.07 41.64 16.82
#